data_AF-M5XAS1-F1
#
_entry.id   AF-M5XAS1-F1
#
_cell.length_a   1.000
_cell.length_b   1.000
_cell.length_c   1.000
_cell.angle_alpha   90.00
_cell.angle_beta   90.00
_cell.angle_gamma   90.00
#
_symmetry.space_group_name_H-M   'P 1'
#
loop_
_entity.id
_entity.type
_entity.pdbx_description
1 polymer ?
#
loop_
_entity_poly.entity_id
_entity_poly.type
_entity_poly.pdbx_seq_one_letter_code
_entity_poly.pdbx_strand_id
1 'polypeptide(L)'
;MVKHKHYRPPGKKKEGNAARYITRSQAVKQLQVSLPLFRKLCILKGVFPREPKKKVKGNHHTYYHLKDVSFIQHEPLLERLREIRAYERKVKKADAKKNRDRANLLRQRRPTYRLDKIILQRYPNFIDALRDLDDCLTMVHLFAALPAIEERIEVKRIHNCRRLSHEWQAYISRTHKLRKVFVSVKGIYYQAEVKGQKVTWLTPHPLQQVLTEDIDFNIVLNFLEFYEALLAFVNCHLYRSINVKYPPILDPRLEALAADLYALSRYFDANSRSAVLDPQASSLSGSGNVESQQIGDSVSESELRLAQLQHQLPSNEPGALMHLVKDVAGEEEEDDDTRECKKLFKDMKFFLNREVYRESLLFVIPAFGGTVSWEGDGAPFEENDESITHQIVDRPMHGRQTLAREYIQPQWVYDCINARIILPTGGYLAGRDPPPHLSPFVDNEAEGYVPDYAETIKQWKTAGRSEVLPLPGVGKEDLEDPQKLLAEGVIDRAKAKEAVEKKKKMMALERQYHDELNKELHGVPHSSSVSNIDNHISGKETEDKEEFDDDSELAKLSLSRRKRGNLEAAEKGIKRKKDHIDVIRERKRKLKESQKSKEG
;
A
#
# COMPACT_ATOMS: atom_id res chain seq x y z
N MET A 1 59.47 50.05 1.99
CA MET A 1 58.64 49.52 0.89
C MET A 1 57.53 48.64 1.48
N VAL A 2 56.34 49.21 1.70
CA VAL A 2 55.18 48.45 2.20
C VAL A 2 54.41 47.92 0.99
N LYS A 3 54.41 46.60 0.79
CA LYS A 3 53.64 45.95 -0.29
C LYS A 3 52.15 46.10 0.00
N HIS A 4 51.46 46.94 -0.78
CA HIS A 4 50.00 46.97 -0.80
C HIS A 4 49.45 45.61 -1.25
N LYS A 5 48.84 44.86 -0.32
CA LYS A 5 48.02 43.70 -0.67
C LYS A 5 46.86 44.17 -1.54
N HIS A 6 46.86 43.80 -2.81
CA HIS A 6 45.72 44.03 -3.71
C HIS A 6 44.49 43.30 -3.18
N TYR A 7 43.56 44.04 -2.56
CA TYR A 7 42.25 43.54 -2.21
C TYR A 7 41.41 43.41 -3.49
N ARG A 8 41.24 42.18 -4.00
CA ARG A 8 40.23 41.90 -5.04
C ARG A 8 38.85 41.97 -4.38
N PRO A 9 37.91 42.79 -4.88
CA PRO A 9 36.56 42.82 -4.31
C PRO A 9 35.96 41.41 -4.44
N PRO A 10 35.31 40.88 -3.37
CA PRO A 10 34.69 39.56 -3.42
C PRO A 10 33.71 39.53 -4.58
N GLY A 11 33.92 38.59 -5.50
CA GLY A 11 33.08 38.47 -6.68
C GLY A 11 31.65 38.21 -6.23
N LYS A 12 30.76 39.21 -6.35
CA LYS A 12 29.34 39.20 -5.93
C LYS A 12 28.51 37.99 -6.43
N LYS A 13 29.08 37.13 -7.29
CA LYS A 13 28.47 35.94 -7.90
C LYS A 13 29.16 34.61 -7.54
N LYS A 14 30.28 34.62 -6.80
CA LYS A 14 31.08 33.41 -6.51
C LYS A 14 30.85 32.82 -5.11
N GLU A 15 30.11 33.51 -4.25
CA GLU A 15 29.88 33.08 -2.86
C GLU A 15 28.38 33.17 -2.49
N GLY A 16 27.96 32.31 -1.55
CA GLY A 16 26.57 32.27 -1.07
C GLY A 16 25.58 31.58 -2.02
N ASN A 17 24.31 32.02 -1.99
CA ASN A 17 23.22 31.40 -2.76
C ASN A 17 23.48 31.43 -4.28
N ALA A 18 24.23 32.41 -4.79
CA ALA A 18 24.57 32.48 -6.21
C ALA A 18 25.50 31.34 -6.67
N ALA A 19 26.32 30.78 -5.78
CA ALA A 19 27.19 29.66 -6.07
C ALA A 19 26.49 28.30 -5.85
N ARG A 20 25.53 28.23 -4.93
CA ARG A 20 24.84 26.97 -4.59
C ARG A 20 23.74 26.59 -5.57
N TYR A 21 23.14 27.57 -6.24
CA TYR A 21 21.99 27.36 -7.12
C TYR A 21 22.28 27.81 -8.54
N ILE A 22 21.78 27.03 -9.49
CA ILE A 22 21.88 27.29 -10.92
C ILE A 22 20.48 27.30 -11.54
N THR A 23 20.24 28.21 -12.49
CA THR A 23 18.95 28.22 -13.22
C THR A 23 18.85 27.06 -14.20
N ARG A 24 17.64 26.57 -14.48
CA ARG A 24 17.39 25.52 -15.48
C ARG A 24 18.10 25.74 -16.81
N SER A 25 18.01 26.95 -17.37
CA SER A 25 18.65 27.27 -18.66
C SER A 25 20.18 27.18 -18.60
N GLN A 26 20.79 27.47 -17.45
CA GLN A 26 22.24 27.31 -17.27
C GLN A 26 22.63 25.85 -17.07
N ALA A 27 21.84 25.08 -16.31
CA ALA A 27 22.09 23.65 -16.12
C ALA A 27 22.04 22.88 -17.46
N VAL A 28 21.05 23.19 -18.30
CA VAL A 28 20.92 22.62 -19.66
C VAL A 28 22.13 22.96 -20.52
N LYS A 29 22.61 24.21 -20.46
CA LYS A 29 23.82 24.65 -21.20
C LYS A 29 25.08 23.96 -20.68
N GLN A 30 25.23 23.80 -19.37
CA GLN A 30 26.39 23.15 -18.75
C GLN A 30 26.47 21.66 -19.11
N LEU A 31 25.34 20.96 -19.07
CA LEU A 31 25.26 19.54 -19.42
C LEU A 31 25.27 19.28 -20.94
N GLN A 32 25.10 20.32 -21.76
CA GLN A 32 25.03 20.25 -23.23
C GLN A 32 23.94 19.28 -23.73
N VAL A 33 22.77 19.31 -23.09
CA VAL A 33 21.63 18.44 -23.40
C VAL A 33 20.42 19.24 -23.90
N SER A 34 19.46 18.56 -24.53
CA SER A 34 18.16 19.19 -24.85
C SER A 34 17.28 19.28 -23.59
N LEU A 35 16.30 20.18 -23.58
CA LEU A 35 15.39 20.36 -22.44
C LEU A 35 14.58 19.08 -22.10
N PRO A 36 14.01 18.32 -23.06
CA PRO A 36 13.31 17.07 -22.75
C PRO A 36 14.24 16.02 -22.12
N LEU A 37 15.47 15.91 -22.62
CA LEU A 37 16.46 14.96 -22.09
C LEU A 37 16.94 15.37 -20.70
N PHE A 38 17.11 16.68 -20.44
CA PHE A 38 17.38 17.20 -19.12
C PHE A 38 16.26 16.84 -18.13
N ARG A 39 14.99 17.03 -18.50
CA ARG A 39 13.84 16.64 -17.66
C ARG A 39 13.86 15.14 -17.37
N LYS A 40 14.08 14.30 -18.39
CA LYS A 40 14.21 12.85 -18.22
C LYS A 40 15.32 12.46 -17.25
N LEU A 41 16.52 13.03 -17.40
CA LEU A 41 17.63 12.79 -16.49
C LEU A 41 17.33 13.20 -15.05
N CYS A 42 16.66 14.36 -14.88
CA CYS A 42 16.24 14.80 -13.55
C CYS A 42 15.26 13.81 -12.91
N ILE A 43 14.31 13.27 -13.69
CA ILE A 43 13.35 12.26 -13.20
C ILE A 43 14.07 10.97 -12.79
N LEU A 44 14.91 10.42 -13.67
CA LEU A 44 15.62 9.16 -13.42
C LEU A 44 16.53 9.26 -12.18
N LYS A 45 17.18 10.41 -11.97
CA LYS A 45 18.05 10.64 -10.80
C LYS A 45 17.34 11.16 -9.56
N GLY A 46 16.07 11.54 -9.64
CA GLY A 46 15.35 12.15 -8.52
C GLY A 46 15.87 13.55 -8.17
N VAL A 47 16.28 14.35 -9.17
CA VAL A 47 16.72 15.74 -8.97
C VAL A 47 15.55 16.69 -9.12
N PHE A 48 15.15 17.31 -8.01
CA PHE A 48 14.00 18.21 -7.95
C PHE A 48 14.42 19.68 -8.01
N PRO A 49 13.57 20.56 -8.57
CA PRO A 49 13.77 21.99 -8.46
C PRO A 49 13.71 22.43 -6.99
N ARG A 50 14.51 23.43 -6.63
CA ARG A 50 14.59 23.98 -5.27
C ARG A 50 14.31 25.47 -5.28
N GLU A 51 13.69 25.95 -4.21
CA GLU A 51 13.45 27.38 -4.02
C GLU A 51 14.52 28.01 -3.13
N PRO A 52 15.45 28.81 -3.68
CA PRO A 52 16.47 29.46 -2.87
C PRO A 52 15.86 30.60 -2.05
N LYS A 53 16.35 30.79 -0.82
CA LYS A 53 15.94 31.89 0.08
C LYS A 53 16.07 33.28 -0.56
N LYS A 54 17.08 33.48 -1.42
CA LYS A 54 17.25 34.68 -2.24
C LYS A 54 17.37 34.27 -3.71
N LYS A 55 16.38 34.65 -4.53
CA LYS A 55 16.31 34.33 -5.97
C LYS A 55 17.14 35.34 -6.77
N VAL A 56 18.41 35.00 -7.03
CA VAL A 56 19.43 35.91 -7.63
C VAL A 56 19.08 36.40 -9.04
N LYS A 57 18.21 35.68 -9.77
CA LYS A 57 17.83 35.98 -11.16
C LYS A 57 16.32 36.22 -11.34
N GLY A 58 15.58 36.43 -10.25
CA GLY A 58 14.13 36.68 -10.29
C GLY A 58 13.26 35.44 -10.06
N ASN A 59 11.96 35.68 -9.89
CA ASN A 59 11.01 34.66 -9.42
C ASN A 59 10.52 33.68 -10.50
N HIS A 60 10.62 34.06 -11.78
CA HIS A 60 10.11 33.26 -12.91
C HIS A 60 11.03 32.09 -13.32
N HIS A 61 12.18 31.94 -12.67
CA HIS A 61 13.12 30.88 -12.98
C HIS A 61 13.07 29.73 -11.98
N THR A 62 13.16 28.52 -12.52
CA THR A 62 13.38 27.32 -11.73
C THR A 62 14.86 27.15 -11.44
N TYR A 63 15.18 26.90 -10.18
CA TYR A 63 16.53 26.73 -9.68
C TYR A 63 16.78 25.27 -9.31
N TYR A 64 18.01 24.82 -9.52
CA TYR A 64 18.52 23.52 -9.11
C TYR A 64 19.79 23.72 -8.28
N HIS A 65 20.17 22.75 -7.46
CA HIS A 65 21.47 22.79 -6.80
C HIS A 65 22.60 22.51 -7.79
N LEU A 66 23.70 23.24 -7.65
CA LEU A 66 24.89 23.02 -8.48
C LEU A 66 25.48 21.62 -8.25
N LYS A 67 25.42 21.11 -7.01
CA LYS A 67 25.87 19.75 -6.65
C LYS A 67 25.10 18.69 -7.44
N ASP A 68 23.78 18.80 -7.49
CA ASP A 68 22.92 17.84 -8.19
C ASP A 68 23.19 17.85 -9.71
N VAL A 69 23.41 19.03 -10.30
CA VAL A 69 23.78 19.15 -11.72
C VAL A 69 25.17 18.54 -11.99
N SER A 70 26.12 18.77 -11.08
CA SER A 70 27.44 18.14 -11.15
C SER A 70 27.35 16.61 -11.02
N PHE A 71 26.42 16.10 -10.21
CA PHE A 71 26.18 14.67 -10.08
C PHE A 71 25.63 14.06 -11.37
N ILE A 72 24.67 14.73 -12.02
CA ILE A 72 24.16 14.32 -13.35
C ILE A 72 25.28 14.33 -14.40
N GLN A 73 26.24 15.25 -14.30
CA GLN A 73 27.34 15.37 -15.27
C GLN A 73 28.26 14.13 -15.28
N HIS A 74 28.47 13.49 -14.14
CA HIS A 74 29.35 12.32 -14.00
C HIS A 74 28.59 10.99 -14.19
N GLU A 75 27.32 11.04 -14.59
CA GLU A 75 26.51 9.85 -14.76
C GLU A 75 26.76 9.16 -16.12
N PRO A 76 27.08 7.86 -16.16
CA PRO A 76 27.33 7.13 -17.42
C PRO A 76 26.10 7.06 -18.35
N LEU A 77 24.88 7.17 -17.81
CA LEU A 77 23.66 7.22 -18.61
C LEU A 77 23.65 8.42 -19.57
N LEU A 78 24.30 9.54 -19.20
CA LEU A 78 24.37 10.73 -20.03
C LEU A 78 25.05 10.45 -21.38
N GLU A 79 26.15 9.69 -21.36
CA GLU A 79 26.88 9.29 -22.56
C GLU A 79 26.03 8.34 -23.43
N ARG A 80 25.38 7.35 -22.81
CA ARG A 80 24.46 6.44 -23.52
C ARG A 80 23.30 7.18 -24.20
N LEU A 81 22.71 8.18 -23.55
CA LEU A 81 21.66 8.98 -24.17
C LEU A 81 22.18 9.84 -25.33
N ARG A 82 23.44 10.29 -25.28
CA ARG A 82 24.08 10.98 -26.41
C ARG A 82 24.31 10.02 -27.59
N GLU A 83 24.74 8.79 -27.32
CA GLU A 83 24.88 7.73 -28.33
C GLU A 83 23.53 7.43 -29.00
N ILE A 84 22.47 7.25 -28.22
CA ILE A 84 21.12 6.99 -28.72
C ILE A 84 20.63 8.14 -29.61
N ARG A 85 20.84 9.39 -29.18
CA ARG A 85 20.46 10.56 -29.99
C ARG A 85 21.29 10.67 -31.27
N ALA A 86 22.58 10.32 -31.23
CA ALA A 86 23.41 10.24 -32.42
C ALA A 86 22.92 9.14 -33.36
N TYR A 87 22.46 8.02 -32.82
CA TYR A 87 21.88 6.91 -33.56
C TYR A 87 20.54 7.28 -34.22
N GLU A 88 19.65 7.96 -33.51
CA GLU A 88 18.38 8.47 -34.06
C GLU A 88 18.62 9.42 -35.24
N ARG A 89 19.67 10.25 -35.20
CA ARG A 89 20.07 11.07 -36.35
C ARG A 89 20.50 10.22 -37.55
N LYS A 90 21.14 9.07 -37.33
CA LYS A 90 21.47 8.12 -38.41
C LYS A 90 20.22 7.49 -39.01
N VAL A 91 19.24 7.13 -38.19
CA VAL A 91 17.93 6.62 -38.65
C VAL A 91 17.22 7.68 -39.50
N LYS A 92 17.07 8.90 -38.97
CA LYS A 92 16.45 10.02 -39.69
C LYS A 92 17.17 10.35 -41.00
N LYS A 93 18.50 10.24 -41.03
CA LYS A 93 19.31 10.44 -42.25
C LYS A 93 19.06 9.33 -43.28
N ALA A 94 18.87 8.08 -42.85
CA ALA A 94 18.53 6.97 -43.75
C ALA A 94 17.11 7.13 -44.32
N ASP A 95 16.15 7.52 -43.47
CA ASP A 95 14.77 7.83 -43.86
C ASP A 95 14.71 8.99 -44.86
N ALA A 96 15.42 10.10 -44.59
CA ALA A 96 15.50 11.24 -45.49
C ALA A 96 16.11 10.89 -46.85
N LYS A 97 17.02 9.91 -46.90
CA LYS A 97 17.60 9.36 -48.13
C LYS A 97 16.71 8.30 -48.80
N LYS A 98 15.52 8.04 -48.26
CA LYS A 98 14.56 7.01 -48.73
C LYS A 98 15.13 5.59 -48.81
N ASN A 99 16.23 5.30 -48.10
CA ASN A 99 16.80 3.95 -48.03
C ASN A 99 16.08 3.17 -46.92
N ARG A 100 15.01 2.47 -47.31
CA ARG A 100 14.11 1.75 -46.39
C ARG A 100 14.80 0.60 -45.67
N ASP A 101 15.60 -0.19 -46.38
CA ASP A 101 16.26 -1.37 -45.80
C ASP A 101 17.25 -0.98 -44.72
N ARG A 102 18.07 0.04 -44.98
CA ARG A 102 19.00 0.58 -44.00
C ARG A 102 18.27 1.20 -42.81
N ALA A 103 17.17 1.92 -43.04
CA ALA A 103 16.39 2.50 -41.96
C ALA A 103 15.79 1.41 -41.05
N ASN A 104 15.25 0.34 -41.63
CA ASN A 104 14.70 -0.79 -40.89
C ASN A 104 15.77 -1.54 -40.09
N LEU A 105 16.93 -1.81 -40.68
CA LEU A 105 18.06 -2.43 -39.98
C LEU A 105 18.52 -1.57 -38.79
N LEU A 106 18.57 -0.25 -38.97
CA LEU A 106 18.93 0.66 -37.88
C LEU A 106 17.85 0.68 -36.79
N ARG A 107 16.55 0.66 -37.14
CA ARG A 107 15.47 0.59 -36.13
C ARG A 107 15.57 -0.68 -35.29
N GLN A 108 15.89 -1.82 -35.89
CA GLN A 108 16.07 -3.09 -35.18
C GLN A 108 17.28 -3.07 -34.24
N ARG A 109 18.40 -2.46 -34.66
CA ARG A 109 19.64 -2.37 -33.89
C ARG A 109 19.74 -1.12 -33.02
N ARG A 110 18.61 -0.55 -32.60
CA ARG A 110 18.60 0.66 -31.78
C ARG A 110 19.24 0.36 -30.42
N PRO A 111 20.24 1.13 -29.98
CA PRO A 111 20.83 0.93 -28.66
C PRO A 111 19.81 1.23 -27.57
N THR A 112 19.77 0.37 -26.55
CA THR A 112 18.96 0.52 -25.34
C THR A 112 19.86 0.79 -24.14
N TYR A 113 19.28 1.33 -23.07
CA TYR A 113 19.96 1.51 -21.78
C TYR A 113 19.22 0.76 -20.69
N ARG A 114 19.91 0.51 -19.57
CA ARG A 114 19.37 -0.15 -18.37
C ARG A 114 19.41 0.83 -17.22
N LEU A 115 18.41 0.76 -16.34
CA LEU A 115 18.26 1.65 -15.18
C LEU A 115 18.79 1.04 -13.87
N ASP A 116 19.29 -0.19 -13.92
CA ASP A 116 19.71 -1.03 -12.79
C ASP A 116 20.63 -0.28 -11.81
N LYS A 117 21.69 0.36 -12.33
CA LYS A 117 22.65 1.11 -11.49
C LYS A 117 22.01 2.34 -10.84
N ILE A 118 21.07 2.98 -11.52
CA ILE A 118 20.39 4.19 -11.01
C ILE A 118 19.47 3.81 -9.86
N ILE A 119 18.74 2.71 -9.99
CA ILE A 119 17.85 2.21 -8.95
C ILE A 119 18.65 1.84 -7.70
N LEU A 120 19.73 1.09 -7.84
CA LEU A 120 20.60 0.71 -6.72
C LEU A 120 21.28 1.90 -6.05
N GLN A 121 21.64 2.95 -6.80
CA GLN A 121 22.20 4.18 -6.24
C GLN A 121 21.14 5.01 -5.49
N ARG A 122 19.90 5.02 -5.96
CA ARG A 122 18.80 5.78 -5.35
C ARG A 122 18.26 5.07 -4.10
N TYR A 123 18.20 3.74 -4.14
CA TYR A 123 17.69 2.89 -3.08
C TYR A 123 18.77 1.88 -2.65
N PRO A 124 19.72 2.29 -1.78
CA PRO A 124 20.74 1.38 -1.28
C PRO A 124 20.15 0.28 -0.40
N ASN A 125 19.08 0.59 0.35
CA ASN A 125 18.36 -0.37 1.15
C ASN A 125 17.02 -0.73 0.51
N PHE A 126 16.60 -1.98 0.71
CA PHE A 126 15.31 -2.46 0.22
C PHE A 126 14.11 -1.72 0.86
N ILE A 127 14.20 -1.38 2.16
CA ILE A 127 13.14 -0.66 2.87
C ILE A 127 12.90 0.73 2.27
N ASP A 128 13.97 1.41 1.83
CA ASP A 128 13.85 2.73 1.20
C ASP A 128 13.12 2.63 -0.15
N ALA A 129 13.30 1.53 -0.89
CA ALA A 129 12.53 1.27 -2.11
C ALA A 129 11.05 1.00 -1.83
N LEU A 130 10.74 0.27 -0.74
CA LEU A 130 9.35 0.00 -0.33
C LEU A 130 8.60 1.28 0.09
N ARG A 131 9.29 2.26 0.69
CA ARG A 131 8.68 3.54 1.09
C ARG A 131 8.20 4.39 -0.07
N ASP A 132 8.91 4.35 -1.20
CA ASP A 132 8.57 5.08 -2.43
C ASP A 132 7.63 4.27 -3.36
N LEU A 133 7.18 3.09 -2.93
CA LEU A 133 6.45 2.15 -3.78
C LEU A 133 4.97 2.56 -3.99
N ASP A 134 4.38 3.36 -3.11
CA ASP A 134 2.98 3.82 -3.17
C ASP A 134 2.66 4.53 -4.50
N ASP A 135 3.47 5.52 -4.86
CA ASP A 135 3.33 6.28 -6.12
C ASP A 135 3.59 5.39 -7.34
N CYS A 136 4.60 4.52 -7.22
CA CYS A 136 4.99 3.57 -8.27
C CYS A 136 3.81 2.65 -8.62
N LEU A 137 3.21 2.02 -7.60
CA LEU A 137 2.09 1.10 -7.79
C LEU A 137 0.87 1.83 -8.35
N THR A 138 0.54 3.00 -7.82
CA THR A 138 -0.60 3.78 -8.32
C THR A 138 -0.45 4.13 -9.80
N MET A 139 0.75 4.52 -10.24
CA MET A 139 1.02 4.79 -11.65
C MET A 139 0.95 3.53 -12.51
N VAL A 140 1.56 2.42 -12.09
CA VAL A 140 1.55 1.17 -12.85
C VAL A 140 0.11 0.65 -13.04
N HIS A 141 -0.71 0.69 -12.00
CA HIS A 141 -2.12 0.29 -12.09
C HIS A 141 -2.95 1.24 -12.96
N LEU A 142 -2.63 2.54 -12.96
CA LEU A 142 -3.25 3.50 -13.88
C LEU A 142 -2.98 3.14 -15.33
N PHE A 143 -1.71 2.92 -15.70
CA PHE A 143 -1.34 2.57 -17.07
C PHE A 143 -1.82 1.18 -17.49
N ALA A 144 -2.00 0.25 -16.54
CA ALA A 144 -2.60 -1.05 -16.81
C ALA A 144 -4.07 -0.94 -17.26
N ALA A 145 -4.83 0.01 -16.70
CA ALA A 145 -6.23 0.26 -17.03
C ALA A 145 -6.43 1.14 -18.28
N LEU A 146 -5.41 1.86 -18.74
CA LEU A 146 -5.50 2.74 -19.90
C LEU A 146 -5.62 1.95 -21.22
N PRO A 147 -6.45 2.41 -22.18
CA PRO A 147 -6.46 1.85 -23.52
C PRO A 147 -5.16 2.20 -24.26
N ALA A 148 -4.69 1.27 -25.10
CA ALA A 148 -3.58 1.56 -25.99
C ALA A 148 -4.03 2.52 -27.10
N ILE A 149 -3.52 3.75 -27.08
CA ILE A 149 -3.75 4.73 -28.14
C ILE A 149 -2.46 4.84 -28.94
N GLU A 150 -2.56 4.49 -30.23
CA GLU A 150 -1.45 4.20 -31.14
C GLU A 150 -0.43 5.34 -31.33
N GLU A 151 -0.77 6.58 -30.97
CA GLU A 151 0.12 7.73 -31.17
C GLU A 151 0.96 8.13 -29.94
N ARG A 152 0.56 7.74 -28.72
CA ARG A 152 1.18 8.28 -27.48
C ARG A 152 1.70 7.22 -26.53
N ILE A 153 1.11 6.02 -26.48
CA ILE A 153 1.45 4.98 -25.50
C ILE A 153 1.73 3.66 -26.22
N GLU A 154 2.91 3.10 -25.97
CA GLU A 154 3.32 1.81 -26.53
C GLU A 154 2.54 0.65 -25.88
N VAL A 155 1.90 -0.20 -26.71
CA VAL A 155 1.15 -1.39 -26.26
C VAL A 155 2.00 -2.29 -25.35
N LYS A 156 3.30 -2.44 -25.66
CA LYS A 156 4.24 -3.26 -24.89
C LYS A 156 4.39 -2.78 -23.44
N ARG A 157 4.35 -1.47 -23.21
CA ARG A 157 4.47 -0.90 -21.86
C ARG A 157 3.22 -1.17 -21.04
N ILE A 158 2.04 -1.08 -21.65
CA ILE A 158 0.77 -1.41 -20.98
C ILE A 158 0.76 -2.88 -20.54
N HIS A 159 1.18 -3.80 -21.41
CA HIS A 159 1.28 -5.23 -21.06
C HIS A 159 2.31 -5.47 -19.94
N ASN A 160 3.47 -4.80 -19.99
CA ASN A 160 4.45 -4.88 -18.91
C ASN A 160 3.88 -4.36 -17.58
N CYS A 161 3.14 -3.24 -17.60
CA CYS A 161 2.50 -2.69 -16.42
C CYS A 161 1.47 -3.67 -15.84
N ARG A 162 0.60 -4.25 -16.68
CA ARG A 162 -0.37 -5.28 -16.27
C ARG A 162 0.32 -6.47 -15.62
N ARG A 163 1.37 -7.00 -16.26
CA ARG A 163 2.15 -8.11 -15.73
C ARG A 163 2.75 -7.78 -14.36
N LEU A 164 3.42 -6.63 -14.24
CA LEU A 164 4.05 -6.20 -12.98
C LEU A 164 3.02 -5.95 -11.86
N SER A 165 1.83 -5.40 -12.18
CA SER A 165 0.75 -5.25 -11.20
C SER A 165 0.19 -6.58 -10.72
N HIS A 166 -0.01 -7.54 -11.63
CA HIS A 166 -0.50 -8.87 -11.29
C HIS A 166 0.53 -9.66 -10.48
N GLU A 167 1.82 -9.58 -10.82
CA GLU A 167 2.91 -10.15 -10.01
C GLU A 167 2.90 -9.60 -8.57
N TRP A 168 2.74 -8.29 -8.40
CA TRP A 168 2.67 -7.66 -7.08
C TRP A 168 1.44 -8.14 -6.29
N GLN A 169 0.26 -8.14 -6.91
CA GLN A 169 -0.97 -8.62 -6.29
C GLN A 169 -0.90 -10.10 -5.92
N ALA A 170 -0.33 -10.94 -6.79
CA ALA A 170 -0.17 -12.36 -6.51
C ALA A 170 0.80 -12.63 -5.36
N TYR A 171 1.89 -11.87 -5.24
CA TYR A 171 2.77 -11.92 -4.07
C TYR A 171 2.02 -11.62 -2.76
N ILE A 172 1.20 -10.56 -2.74
CA ILE A 172 0.41 -10.19 -1.54
C ILE A 172 -0.61 -11.27 -1.21
N SER A 173 -1.29 -11.79 -2.23
CA SER A 173 -2.27 -12.85 -2.08
C SER A 173 -1.65 -14.10 -1.45
N ARG A 174 -0.47 -14.52 -1.94
CA ARG A 174 0.26 -15.68 -1.41
C ARG A 174 0.75 -15.50 0.03
N THR A 175 1.08 -14.27 0.42
CA THR A 175 1.65 -13.94 1.74
C THR A 175 0.62 -13.48 2.76
N HIS A 176 -0.65 -13.30 2.37
CA HIS A 176 -1.73 -12.80 3.23
C HIS A 176 -1.41 -11.46 3.92
N LYS A 177 -0.70 -10.58 3.21
CA LYS A 177 -0.20 -9.29 3.74
C LYS A 177 -1.13 -8.09 3.52
N LEU A 178 -2.31 -8.32 2.95
CA LEU A 178 -3.32 -7.29 2.75
C LEU A 178 -3.98 -6.94 4.11
N ARG A 179 -4.15 -5.65 4.40
CA ARG A 179 -4.64 -5.17 5.72
C ARG A 179 -5.93 -4.38 5.62
N LYS A 180 -6.02 -3.44 4.67
CA LYS A 180 -7.21 -2.58 4.49
C LYS A 180 -7.57 -2.49 3.02
N VAL A 181 -8.86 -2.44 2.73
CA VAL A 181 -9.40 -2.26 1.38
C VAL A 181 -10.54 -1.26 1.42
N PHE A 182 -10.53 -0.25 0.56
CA PHE A 182 -11.59 0.76 0.55
C PHE A 182 -12.00 1.13 -0.87
N VAL A 183 -13.28 1.00 -1.17
CA VAL A 183 -13.83 1.36 -2.47
C VAL A 183 -14.25 2.83 -2.43
N SER A 184 -13.68 3.63 -3.33
CA SER A 184 -13.99 5.05 -3.49
C SER A 184 -14.47 5.33 -4.91
N VAL A 185 -14.99 6.54 -5.13
CA VAL A 185 -15.38 7.03 -6.47
C VAL A 185 -14.19 7.07 -7.43
N LYS A 186 -12.98 7.34 -6.92
CA LYS A 186 -11.75 7.39 -7.74
C LYS A 186 -11.25 6.01 -8.18
N GLY A 187 -11.58 4.97 -7.43
CA GLY A 187 -10.96 3.64 -7.53
C GLY A 187 -10.94 2.94 -6.18
N ILE A 188 -10.17 1.86 -6.10
CA ILE A 188 -10.03 1.02 -4.91
C ILE A 188 -8.68 1.25 -4.27
N TYR A 189 -8.69 1.65 -3.00
CA TYR A 189 -7.50 1.79 -2.18
C TYR A 189 -7.18 0.46 -1.50
N TYR A 190 -5.95 0.01 -1.67
CA TYR A 190 -5.42 -1.16 -0.98
C TYR A 190 -4.28 -0.74 -0.07
N GLN A 191 -4.21 -1.34 1.12
CA GLN A 191 -3.07 -1.20 2.02
C GLN A 191 -2.53 -2.58 2.38
N ALA A 192 -1.25 -2.82 2.09
CA ALA A 192 -0.54 -4.03 2.48
C ALA A 192 0.65 -3.70 3.38
N GLU A 193 1.04 -4.64 4.22
CA GLU A 193 2.17 -4.50 5.13
C GLU A 193 3.28 -5.47 4.74
N VAL A 194 4.38 -4.94 4.22
CA VAL A 194 5.51 -5.72 3.72
C VAL A 194 6.76 -5.35 4.50
N LYS A 195 7.33 -6.31 5.24
CA LYS A 195 8.52 -6.11 6.09
C LYS A 195 8.38 -4.91 7.05
N GLY A 196 7.22 -4.77 7.68
CA GLY A 196 6.90 -3.67 8.62
C GLY A 196 6.64 -2.31 7.96
N GLN A 197 6.72 -2.19 6.63
CA GLN A 197 6.34 -0.98 5.91
C GLN A 197 4.91 -1.12 5.37
N LYS A 198 4.05 -0.16 5.70
CA LYS A 198 2.69 -0.06 5.13
C LYS A 198 2.79 0.63 3.77
N VAL A 199 2.30 -0.06 2.75
CA VAL A 199 2.27 0.38 1.35
C VAL A 199 0.81 0.58 0.97
N THR A 200 0.44 1.78 0.54
CA THR A 200 -0.94 2.13 0.17
C THR A 200 -0.97 2.59 -1.29
N TRP A 201 -1.77 1.92 -2.12
CA TRP A 201 -1.90 2.29 -3.53
C TRP A 201 -3.35 2.33 -3.97
N LEU A 202 -3.60 3.08 -5.05
CA LEU A 202 -4.91 3.23 -5.66
C LEU A 202 -4.94 2.48 -7.00
N THR A 203 -5.90 1.59 -7.16
CA THR A 203 -6.24 0.98 -8.44
C THR A 203 -7.48 1.67 -9.01
N PRO A 204 -7.42 2.26 -10.22
CA PRO A 204 -8.60 2.87 -10.81
C PRO A 204 -9.66 1.83 -11.15
N HIS A 205 -10.92 2.26 -11.22
CA HIS A 205 -11.98 1.42 -11.76
C HIS A 205 -11.73 1.13 -13.26
N PRO A 206 -12.10 -0.06 -13.77
CA PRO A 206 -11.91 -0.47 -15.16
C PRO A 206 -12.92 0.23 -16.10
N LEU A 207 -12.91 1.55 -16.10
CA LEU A 207 -13.74 2.39 -16.94
C LEU A 207 -12.90 2.91 -18.10
N GLN A 208 -13.53 3.14 -19.25
CA GLN A 208 -12.85 3.77 -20.38
C GLN A 208 -12.47 5.20 -19.99
N GLN A 209 -11.18 5.41 -19.74
CA GLN A 209 -10.66 6.71 -19.37
C GLN A 209 -10.48 7.57 -20.63
N VAL A 210 -11.04 8.77 -20.60
CA VAL A 210 -10.81 9.78 -21.64
C VAL A 210 -9.52 10.52 -21.30
N LEU A 211 -8.54 10.45 -22.18
CA LEU A 211 -7.27 11.17 -22.01
C LEU A 211 -7.48 12.66 -22.30
N THR A 212 -7.10 13.52 -21.36
CA THR A 212 -7.09 14.97 -21.57
C THR A 212 -5.77 15.42 -22.22
N GLU A 213 -5.82 16.48 -23.03
CA GLU A 213 -4.64 17.00 -23.73
C GLU A 213 -3.74 17.87 -22.85
N ASP A 214 -4.20 18.25 -21.66
CA ASP A 214 -3.47 19.12 -20.73
C ASP A 214 -2.24 18.44 -20.11
N ILE A 215 -2.14 17.10 -20.21
CA ILE A 215 -1.11 16.30 -19.56
C ILE A 215 0.04 16.01 -20.52
N ASP A 216 1.26 16.39 -20.13
CA ASP A 216 2.47 16.02 -20.87
C ASP A 216 2.85 14.55 -20.63
N PHE A 217 2.31 13.65 -21.46
CA PHE A 217 2.58 12.22 -21.41
C PHE A 217 4.07 11.88 -21.50
N ASN A 218 4.91 12.70 -22.13
CA ASN A 218 6.35 12.42 -22.19
C ASN A 218 6.98 12.40 -20.80
N ILE A 219 6.55 13.30 -19.92
CA ILE A 219 7.04 13.34 -18.53
C ILE A 219 6.54 12.09 -17.80
N VAL A 220 5.24 11.79 -17.92
CA VAL A 220 4.63 10.65 -17.24
C VAL A 220 5.25 9.32 -17.70
N LEU A 221 5.53 9.16 -18.99
CA LEU A 221 6.20 7.97 -19.55
C LEU A 221 7.65 7.82 -19.07
N ASN A 222 8.35 8.93 -18.77
CA ASN A 222 9.69 8.86 -18.18
C ASN A 222 9.62 8.40 -16.72
N PHE A 223 8.58 8.79 -15.97
CA PHE A 223 8.33 8.26 -14.63
C PHE A 223 7.94 6.79 -14.69
N LEU A 224 7.04 6.41 -15.60
CA LEU A 224 6.61 5.03 -15.80
C LEU A 224 7.80 4.12 -16.09
N GLU A 225 8.70 4.52 -16.97
CA GLU A 225 9.90 3.74 -17.29
C GLU A 225 10.78 3.48 -16.05
N PHE A 226 10.91 4.47 -15.16
CA PHE A 226 11.63 4.30 -13.90
C PHE A 226 10.88 3.36 -12.95
N TYR A 227 9.57 3.53 -12.84
CA TYR A 227 8.70 2.75 -11.95
C TYR A 227 8.56 1.29 -12.40
N GLU A 228 8.47 1.01 -13.70
CA GLU A 228 8.51 -0.35 -14.26
C GLU A 228 9.78 -1.08 -13.81
N ALA A 229 10.93 -0.42 -13.95
CA ALA A 229 12.21 -1.00 -13.54
C ALA A 229 12.29 -1.16 -12.02
N LEU A 230 11.85 -0.17 -11.22
CA LEU A 230 11.82 -0.26 -9.76
C LEU A 230 10.96 -1.44 -9.28
N LEU A 231 9.74 -1.55 -9.80
CA LEU A 231 8.80 -2.60 -9.42
C LEU A 231 9.32 -3.98 -9.83
N ALA A 232 9.97 -4.11 -10.99
CA ALA A 232 10.62 -5.36 -11.39
C ALA A 232 11.74 -5.79 -10.42
N PHE A 233 12.57 -4.85 -9.93
CA PHE A 233 13.58 -5.15 -8.91
C PHE A 233 12.94 -5.56 -7.58
N VAL A 234 11.88 -4.86 -7.16
CA VAL A 234 11.15 -5.16 -5.93
C VAL A 234 10.50 -6.55 -6.02
N ASN A 235 9.74 -6.84 -7.08
CA ASN A 235 9.13 -8.15 -7.30
C ASN A 235 10.20 -9.25 -7.35
N CYS A 236 11.32 -9.04 -8.05
CA CYS A 236 12.40 -10.02 -8.09
C CYS A 236 12.95 -10.34 -6.68
N HIS A 237 13.16 -9.33 -5.85
CA HIS A 237 13.60 -9.53 -4.47
C HIS A 237 12.53 -10.22 -3.60
N LEU A 238 11.26 -9.85 -3.77
CA LEU A 238 10.14 -10.42 -3.02
C LEU A 238 9.88 -11.89 -3.38
N TYR A 239 9.92 -12.24 -4.67
CA TYR A 239 9.77 -13.64 -5.12
C TYR A 239 10.93 -14.51 -4.67
N ARG A 240 12.16 -13.97 -4.71
CA ARG A 240 13.33 -14.65 -4.12
C ARG A 240 13.17 -14.89 -2.62
N SER A 241 12.51 -13.98 -1.90
CA SER A 241 12.26 -14.19 -0.46
C SER A 241 11.25 -15.30 -0.15
N ILE A 242 10.40 -15.68 -1.11
CA ILE A 242 9.49 -16.84 -0.99
C ILE A 242 10.06 -18.07 -1.71
N ASN A 243 11.33 -18.05 -2.14
CA ASN A 243 11.97 -19.13 -2.90
C ASN A 243 11.25 -19.50 -4.21
N VAL A 244 10.60 -18.52 -4.87
CA VAL A 244 9.95 -18.70 -6.17
C VAL A 244 10.82 -18.13 -7.28
N LYS A 245 10.93 -18.86 -8.40
CA LYS A 245 11.70 -18.41 -9.57
C LYS A 245 11.03 -17.16 -10.18
N TYR A 246 11.84 -16.18 -10.56
CA TYR A 246 11.39 -14.94 -11.19
C TYR A 246 12.11 -14.76 -12.55
N PRO A 247 11.41 -14.36 -13.62
CA PRO A 247 9.97 -14.09 -13.71
C PRO A 247 9.11 -15.37 -13.66
N PRO A 248 7.86 -15.30 -13.14
CA PRO A 248 6.95 -16.44 -13.14
C PRO A 248 6.55 -16.83 -14.58
N ILE A 249 6.41 -18.12 -14.83
CA ILE A 249 6.00 -18.65 -16.14
C ILE A 249 4.49 -18.87 -16.09
N LEU A 250 3.75 -18.13 -16.91
CA LEU A 250 2.29 -18.23 -16.99
C LEU A 250 1.85 -19.15 -18.12
N ASP A 251 0.68 -19.77 -17.93
CA ASP A 251 0.00 -20.50 -18.99
C ASP A 251 -0.57 -19.50 -20.01
N PRO A 252 -0.14 -19.53 -21.29
CA PRO A 252 -0.64 -18.62 -22.32
C PRO A 252 -2.16 -18.66 -22.50
N ARG A 253 -2.82 -19.78 -22.17
CA ARG A 253 -4.28 -19.90 -22.26
C ARG A 253 -4.98 -19.03 -21.21
N LEU A 254 -4.50 -19.08 -19.97
CA LEU A 254 -5.08 -18.28 -18.88
C LEU A 254 -4.75 -16.79 -19.03
N GLU A 255 -3.59 -16.46 -19.61
CA GLU A 255 -3.23 -15.09 -19.99
C GLU A 255 -4.16 -14.54 -21.08
N ALA A 256 -4.48 -15.34 -22.09
CA ALA A 256 -5.44 -14.95 -23.14
C ALA A 256 -6.86 -14.70 -22.59
N LEU A 257 -7.23 -15.38 -21.50
CA LEU A 257 -8.52 -15.23 -20.81
C LEU A 257 -8.52 -14.11 -19.75
N ALA A 258 -7.45 -13.29 -19.70
CA ALA A 258 -7.26 -12.23 -18.71
C ALA A 258 -7.39 -12.74 -17.25
N ALA A 259 -6.98 -13.99 -17.02
CA ALA A 259 -7.02 -14.65 -15.71
C ALA A 259 -5.62 -14.71 -15.07
N ASP A 260 -4.77 -13.71 -15.33
CA ASP A 260 -3.36 -13.69 -14.93
C ASP A 260 -3.13 -13.94 -13.43
N LEU A 261 -3.98 -13.36 -12.56
CA LEU A 261 -3.91 -13.56 -11.11
C LEU A 261 -4.13 -15.02 -10.72
N TYR A 262 -5.06 -15.70 -11.39
CA TYR A 262 -5.33 -17.11 -11.17
C TYR A 262 -4.24 -18.01 -11.78
N ALA A 263 -3.70 -17.63 -12.95
CA ALA A 263 -2.54 -18.31 -13.52
C ALA A 263 -1.33 -18.23 -12.58
N LEU A 264 -1.10 -17.06 -11.97
CA LEU A 264 -0.04 -16.84 -10.99
C LEU A 264 -0.25 -17.66 -9.71
N SER A 265 -1.48 -17.74 -9.18
CA SER A 265 -1.77 -18.59 -8.02
C SER A 265 -1.46 -20.05 -8.33
N ARG A 266 -1.87 -20.55 -9.50
CA ARG A 266 -1.58 -21.92 -9.94
C ARG A 266 -0.08 -22.17 -10.13
N TYR A 267 0.67 -21.18 -10.62
CA TYR A 267 2.12 -21.26 -10.75
C TYR A 267 2.80 -21.43 -9.38
N PHE A 268 2.33 -20.70 -8.36
CA PHE A 268 2.84 -20.89 -6.99
C PHE A 268 2.57 -22.29 -6.45
N ASP A 269 1.39 -22.86 -6.73
CA ASP A 269 1.03 -24.22 -6.30
C ASP A 269 1.93 -25.28 -6.91
N ALA A 270 2.19 -25.18 -8.22
CA ALA A 270 3.10 -26.08 -8.93
C ALA A 270 4.51 -26.03 -8.32
N ASN A 271 5.01 -24.83 -8.01
CA ASN A 271 6.34 -24.67 -7.44
C ASN A 271 6.44 -25.17 -5.99
N SER A 272 5.37 -25.06 -5.17
CA SER A 272 5.34 -25.68 -3.84
C SER A 272 5.36 -27.20 -3.89
N ARG A 273 4.64 -27.82 -4.84
CA ARG A 273 4.63 -29.28 -5.00
C ARG A 273 5.98 -29.81 -5.46
N SER A 274 6.65 -29.10 -6.38
CA SER A 274 8.02 -29.44 -6.79
C SER A 274 9.05 -29.29 -5.65
N ALA A 275 8.84 -28.37 -4.70
CA ALA A 275 9.73 -28.21 -3.55
C ALA A 275 9.58 -29.32 -2.49
N VAL A 276 8.40 -29.95 -2.39
CA VAL A 276 8.11 -31.03 -1.42
C VAL A 276 8.56 -32.42 -1.94
N LEU A 277 8.68 -32.59 -3.26
CA LEU A 277 8.97 -33.89 -3.88
C LEU A 277 10.46 -34.21 -4.07
N ASP A 278 11.40 -33.32 -3.70
CA ASP A 278 12.84 -33.59 -3.82
C ASP A 278 13.59 -33.50 -2.47
N PRO A 279 13.71 -34.63 -1.76
CA PRO A 279 14.92 -34.87 -0.95
C PRO A 279 15.74 -36.12 -1.32
N GLN A 280 15.34 -36.98 -2.28
CA GLN A 280 16.03 -38.29 -2.49
C GLN A 280 16.22 -38.77 -3.95
N ALA A 281 16.18 -37.91 -4.97
CA ALA A 281 16.49 -38.33 -6.34
C ALA A 281 17.93 -37.99 -6.79
N SER A 282 18.83 -37.65 -5.87
CA SER A 282 20.25 -37.46 -6.15
C SER A 282 21.06 -38.70 -5.80
N SER A 283 20.85 -39.81 -6.53
CA SER A 283 21.78 -40.95 -6.67
C SER A 283 21.21 -41.97 -7.66
N LEU A 284 22.06 -42.44 -8.60
CA LEU A 284 21.79 -43.40 -9.70
C LEU A 284 21.17 -42.71 -10.94
N SER A 285 21.78 -42.70 -12.13
CA SER A 285 22.74 -43.62 -12.75
C SER A 285 23.46 -42.94 -13.92
N GLY A 286 24.75 -43.28 -14.09
CA GLY A 286 25.61 -42.76 -15.13
C GLY A 286 25.74 -43.66 -16.37
N SER A 287 26.29 -43.02 -17.40
CA SER A 287 27.12 -43.55 -18.51
C SER A 287 26.50 -44.35 -19.65
N GLY A 288 26.67 -43.81 -20.87
CA GLY A 288 26.57 -44.51 -22.15
C GLY A 288 26.78 -43.55 -23.34
N ASN A 289 28.03 -43.43 -23.83
CA ASN A 289 28.40 -42.76 -25.09
C ASN A 289 28.02 -43.62 -26.32
N VAL A 290 27.50 -43.02 -27.41
CA VAL A 290 27.88 -43.28 -28.82
C VAL A 290 27.57 -42.01 -29.66
N GLU A 291 28.47 -41.68 -30.58
CA GLU A 291 28.55 -40.46 -31.39
C GLU A 291 27.72 -40.46 -32.71
N SER A 292 27.51 -39.25 -33.24
CA SER A 292 27.45 -38.85 -34.67
C SER A 292 26.20 -39.14 -35.54
N GLN A 293 25.42 -38.10 -35.90
CA GLN A 293 25.44 -37.49 -37.26
C GLN A 293 24.39 -36.36 -37.46
N GLN A 294 24.86 -35.36 -38.20
CA GLN A 294 24.33 -34.09 -38.69
C GLN A 294 22.90 -33.96 -39.31
N ILE A 295 22.38 -32.72 -39.18
CA ILE A 295 21.44 -31.93 -40.03
C ILE A 295 19.96 -31.86 -39.60
N GLY A 296 19.60 -30.69 -39.05
CA GLY A 296 18.43 -29.90 -39.50
C GLY A 296 17.05 -30.23 -38.96
N ASP A 297 16.73 -29.82 -37.72
CA ASP A 297 15.45 -29.17 -37.35
C ASP A 297 15.44 -28.81 -35.86
N SER A 298 15.72 -27.55 -35.49
CA SER A 298 15.81 -27.11 -34.08
C SER A 298 14.57 -26.35 -33.58
N VAL A 299 13.41 -26.54 -34.23
CA VAL A 299 12.14 -25.93 -33.80
C VAL A 299 11.16 -26.95 -33.20
N SER A 300 11.26 -28.24 -33.56
CA SER A 300 10.29 -29.28 -33.13
C SER A 300 10.54 -29.85 -31.73
N GLU A 301 11.80 -30.00 -31.27
CA GLU A 301 12.07 -30.53 -29.91
C GLU A 301 11.58 -29.61 -28.78
N SER A 302 11.56 -28.30 -29.04
CA SER A 302 11.10 -27.29 -28.07
C SER A 302 9.59 -27.38 -27.89
N GLU A 303 8.84 -27.51 -28.99
CA GLU A 303 7.38 -27.67 -29.00
C GLU A 303 6.96 -29.03 -28.47
N LEU A 304 7.69 -30.11 -28.79
CA LEU A 304 7.44 -31.43 -28.22
C LEU A 304 7.71 -31.47 -26.71
N ARG A 305 8.77 -30.82 -26.21
CA ARG A 305 9.00 -30.69 -24.76
C ARG A 305 7.92 -29.84 -24.07
N LEU A 306 7.43 -28.78 -24.72
CA LEU A 306 6.31 -27.96 -24.23
C LEU A 306 4.98 -28.74 -24.23
N ALA A 307 4.73 -29.56 -25.25
CA ALA A 307 3.55 -30.44 -25.32
C ALA A 307 3.62 -31.60 -24.30
N GLN A 308 4.82 -32.15 -24.06
CA GLN A 308 5.05 -33.17 -23.02
C GLN A 308 4.84 -32.59 -21.62
N LEU A 309 5.24 -31.32 -21.38
CA LEU A 309 4.99 -30.60 -20.14
C LEU A 309 3.51 -30.23 -19.95
N GLN A 310 2.79 -29.92 -21.03
CA GLN A 310 1.33 -29.72 -20.99
C GLN A 310 0.56 -30.98 -20.56
N HIS A 311 1.07 -32.17 -20.90
CA HIS A 311 0.51 -33.45 -20.44
C HIS A 311 0.88 -33.84 -19.00
N GLN A 312 1.82 -33.13 -18.36
CA GLN A 312 2.22 -33.34 -16.95
C GLN A 312 1.54 -32.36 -15.98
N LEU A 313 0.75 -31.39 -16.48
CA LEU A 313 -0.08 -30.55 -15.63
C LEU A 313 -1.41 -31.28 -15.36
N PRO A 314 -1.78 -31.51 -14.08
CA PRO A 314 -3.00 -32.25 -13.77
C PRO A 314 -4.24 -31.51 -14.30
N SER A 315 -5.22 -32.30 -14.76
CA SER A 315 -6.59 -31.90 -15.08
C SER A 315 -7.20 -31.04 -13.97
N ASN A 316 -8.16 -30.17 -14.33
CA ASN A 316 -8.96 -29.38 -13.39
C ASN A 316 -9.63 -30.31 -12.37
N GLU A 317 -8.95 -30.58 -11.26
CA GLU A 317 -9.53 -31.29 -10.13
C GLU A 317 -9.88 -30.28 -9.02
N PRO A 318 -11.16 -30.19 -8.62
CA PRO A 318 -11.65 -29.28 -7.57
C PRO A 318 -11.28 -29.75 -6.15
N GLY A 319 -10.01 -30.13 -5.97
CA GLY A 319 -9.42 -30.55 -4.69
C GLY A 319 -7.98 -30.07 -4.49
N ALA A 320 -7.33 -29.52 -5.53
CA ALA A 320 -5.99 -28.95 -5.40
C ALA A 320 -5.92 -27.77 -4.42
N LEU A 321 -7.05 -27.09 -4.22
CA LEU A 321 -7.17 -25.91 -3.37
C LEU A 321 -7.22 -26.24 -1.86
N MET A 322 -7.73 -27.43 -1.52
CA MET A 322 -7.86 -27.88 -0.13
C MET A 322 -6.50 -28.21 0.51
N HIS A 323 -5.47 -28.45 -0.31
CA HIS A 323 -4.12 -28.80 0.14
C HIS A 323 -3.14 -27.61 0.19
N LEU A 324 -3.63 -26.36 0.02
CA LEU A 324 -2.83 -25.12 0.12
C LEU A 324 -2.52 -24.67 1.55
N VAL A 325 -3.16 -25.26 2.57
CA VAL A 325 -3.11 -24.73 3.95
C VAL A 325 -2.08 -25.44 4.85
N LYS A 326 -1.51 -26.57 4.41
CA LYS A 326 -0.47 -27.28 5.18
C LYS A 326 0.94 -26.90 4.70
N ASP A 327 1.62 -26.17 5.59
CA ASP A 327 3.07 -26.13 5.78
C ASP A 327 3.92 -25.36 4.76
N VAL A 328 3.93 -24.03 4.90
CA VAL A 328 5.18 -23.27 4.69
C VAL A 328 5.97 -23.42 5.98
N ALA A 329 6.93 -24.35 5.99
CA ALA A 329 7.88 -24.51 7.09
C ALA A 329 8.71 -23.23 7.24
N GLY A 330 8.30 -22.41 8.20
CA GLY A 330 8.90 -21.12 8.56
C GLY A 330 8.06 -20.44 9.64
N GLU A 331 7.67 -21.18 10.68
CA GLU A 331 6.70 -20.74 11.70
C GLU A 331 7.25 -19.71 12.73
N GLU A 332 8.48 -19.21 12.58
CA GLU A 332 9.11 -18.43 13.66
C GLU A 332 8.97 -16.89 13.53
N GLU A 333 8.40 -16.33 12.44
CA GLU A 333 8.19 -14.87 12.31
C GLU A 333 6.92 -14.46 11.53
N GLU A 334 5.80 -15.18 11.66
CA GLU A 334 4.53 -14.68 11.09
C GLU A 334 3.78 -13.80 12.10
N ASP A 335 3.64 -12.51 11.79
CA ASP A 335 2.83 -11.55 12.57
C ASP A 335 1.43 -12.13 12.84
N ASP A 336 0.93 -12.01 14.09
CA ASP A 336 -0.41 -12.51 14.47
C ASP A 336 -1.52 -11.96 13.56
N ASP A 337 -1.38 -10.71 13.11
CA ASP A 337 -2.25 -10.06 12.13
C ASP A 337 -2.36 -10.85 10.81
N THR A 338 -1.26 -11.43 10.33
CA THR A 338 -1.22 -12.24 9.10
C THR A 338 -1.95 -13.57 9.31
N ARG A 339 -1.83 -14.16 10.50
CA ARG A 339 -2.53 -15.40 10.87
C ARG A 339 -4.04 -15.21 10.96
N GLU A 340 -4.49 -14.08 11.51
CA GLU A 340 -5.92 -13.70 11.51
C GLU A 340 -6.45 -13.53 10.09
N CYS A 341 -5.72 -12.79 9.24
CA CYS A 341 -6.12 -12.54 7.85
C CYS A 341 -6.22 -13.85 7.04
N LYS A 342 -5.30 -14.78 7.23
CA LYS A 342 -5.29 -16.10 6.56
C LYS A 342 -6.50 -16.97 6.94
N LYS A 343 -7.03 -16.80 8.15
CA LYS A 343 -8.15 -17.60 8.67
C LYS A 343 -9.53 -17.02 8.33
N LEU A 344 -9.61 -15.76 7.89
CA LEU A 344 -10.87 -15.02 7.78
C LEU A 344 -11.89 -15.68 6.85
N PHE A 345 -11.48 -16.08 5.64
CA PHE A 345 -12.36 -16.76 4.67
C PHE A 345 -11.99 -18.23 4.47
N LYS A 346 -11.34 -18.84 5.47
CA LYS A 346 -10.98 -20.25 5.42
C LYS A 346 -12.26 -21.10 5.24
N ASP A 347 -12.20 -22.04 4.31
CA ASP A 347 -13.30 -22.96 3.94
C ASP A 347 -14.52 -22.30 3.25
N MET A 348 -14.47 -21.01 2.94
CA MET A 348 -15.51 -20.34 2.15
C MET A 348 -15.23 -20.42 0.65
N LYS A 349 -16.25 -20.80 -0.12
CA LYS A 349 -16.23 -20.83 -1.59
C LYS A 349 -17.15 -19.75 -2.15
N PHE A 350 -16.56 -18.81 -2.86
CA PHE A 350 -17.21 -17.68 -3.50
C PHE A 350 -17.39 -17.92 -4.99
N PHE A 351 -18.59 -17.63 -5.49
CA PHE A 351 -18.87 -17.56 -6.92
C PHE A 351 -19.17 -16.13 -7.35
N LEU A 352 -18.44 -15.62 -8.34
CA LEU A 352 -18.57 -14.26 -8.87
C LEU A 352 -19.44 -14.26 -10.13
N ASN A 353 -20.53 -13.50 -10.08
CA ASN A 353 -21.36 -13.26 -11.25
C ASN A 353 -20.71 -12.23 -12.21
N ARG A 354 -21.05 -12.28 -13.50
CA ARG A 354 -20.46 -11.44 -14.57
C ARG A 354 -20.57 -9.92 -14.32
N GLU A 355 -21.55 -9.50 -13.54
CA GLU A 355 -21.82 -8.10 -13.24
C GLU A 355 -20.79 -7.46 -12.30
N VAL A 356 -20.09 -8.29 -11.53
CA VAL A 356 -19.22 -7.85 -10.45
C VAL A 356 -17.80 -7.59 -10.97
N TYR A 357 -17.09 -6.63 -10.36
CA TYR A 357 -15.70 -6.36 -10.72
C TYR A 357 -14.77 -7.53 -10.31
N ARG A 358 -14.53 -8.43 -11.27
CA ARG A 358 -13.78 -9.69 -11.10
C ARG A 358 -12.36 -9.49 -10.59
N GLU A 359 -11.58 -8.59 -11.18
CA GLU A 359 -10.15 -8.45 -10.87
C GLU A 359 -9.90 -8.10 -9.40
N SER A 360 -10.72 -7.21 -8.82
CA SER A 360 -10.58 -6.84 -7.41
C SER A 360 -10.91 -8.00 -6.47
N LEU A 361 -12.03 -8.70 -6.69
CA LEU A 361 -12.42 -9.81 -5.82
C LEU A 361 -11.53 -11.04 -5.98
N LEU A 362 -11.02 -11.29 -7.20
CA LEU A 362 -10.04 -12.34 -7.46
C LEU A 362 -8.71 -12.08 -6.75
N PHE A 363 -8.35 -10.82 -6.52
CA PHE A 363 -7.19 -10.46 -5.70
C PHE A 363 -7.50 -10.58 -4.21
N VAL A 364 -8.63 -10.00 -3.78
CA VAL A 364 -8.97 -9.81 -2.38
C VAL A 364 -9.34 -11.11 -1.68
N ILE A 365 -10.22 -11.95 -2.26
CA ILE A 365 -10.72 -13.16 -1.60
C ILE A 365 -9.60 -14.16 -1.30
N PRO A 366 -8.70 -14.51 -2.26
CA PRO A 366 -7.60 -15.42 -1.98
C PRO A 366 -6.57 -14.85 -1.01
N ALA A 367 -6.38 -13.52 -0.98
CA ALA A 367 -5.50 -12.86 -0.01
C ALA A 367 -5.93 -13.06 1.44
N PHE A 368 -7.19 -13.44 1.70
CA PHE A 368 -7.72 -13.78 3.03
C PHE A 368 -8.07 -15.27 3.18
N GLY A 369 -7.55 -16.12 2.29
CA GLY A 369 -7.68 -17.59 2.38
C GLY A 369 -8.98 -18.16 1.79
N GLY A 370 -9.77 -17.33 1.09
CA GLY A 370 -11.01 -17.77 0.45
C GLY A 370 -10.79 -18.37 -0.94
N THR A 371 -11.73 -19.22 -1.34
CA THR A 371 -11.77 -19.85 -2.66
C THR A 371 -12.67 -19.03 -3.58
N VAL A 372 -12.25 -18.74 -4.80
CA VAL A 372 -13.05 -17.92 -5.74
C VAL A 372 -13.12 -18.56 -7.12
N SER A 373 -14.32 -18.57 -7.69
CA SER A 373 -14.58 -18.87 -9.10
C SER A 373 -15.44 -17.78 -9.72
N TRP A 374 -15.49 -17.76 -11.05
CA TRP A 374 -16.25 -16.80 -11.84
C TRP A 374 -16.96 -17.51 -12.99
N GLU A 375 -17.95 -16.84 -13.57
CA GLU A 375 -18.60 -17.30 -14.79
C GLU A 375 -17.69 -17.10 -16.01
N GLY A 376 -17.32 -18.19 -16.69
CA GLY A 376 -16.58 -18.18 -17.97
C GLY A 376 -15.47 -19.22 -18.08
N ASP A 377 -14.84 -19.29 -19.25
CA ASP A 377 -13.74 -20.21 -19.52
C ASP A 377 -12.54 -19.95 -18.59
N GLY A 378 -11.90 -21.04 -18.14
CA GLY A 378 -10.75 -20.99 -17.22
C GLY A 378 -11.12 -20.87 -15.74
N ALA A 379 -12.41 -20.90 -15.39
CA ALA A 379 -12.89 -20.92 -14.02
C ALA A 379 -12.53 -22.24 -13.28
N PRO A 380 -12.21 -22.19 -11.97
CA PRO A 380 -11.92 -23.39 -11.17
C PRO A 380 -13.11 -24.34 -10.98
N PHE A 381 -14.33 -23.80 -10.82
CA PHE A 381 -15.57 -24.56 -10.64
C PHE A 381 -16.78 -23.82 -11.23
N GLU A 382 -17.79 -24.57 -11.67
CA GLU A 382 -18.98 -24.02 -12.34
C GLU A 382 -20.06 -23.56 -11.36
N GLU A 383 -21.05 -22.79 -11.85
CA GLU A 383 -22.17 -22.30 -11.05
C GLU A 383 -23.01 -23.44 -10.43
N ASN A 384 -22.99 -24.64 -11.02
CA ASN A 384 -23.80 -25.77 -10.55
C ASN A 384 -23.20 -26.52 -9.35
N ASP A 385 -22.00 -26.15 -8.89
CA ASP A 385 -21.33 -26.84 -7.78
C ASP A 385 -22.04 -26.59 -6.43
N GLU A 386 -22.53 -27.65 -5.78
CA GLU A 386 -23.21 -27.57 -4.49
C GLU A 386 -22.30 -27.11 -3.34
N SER A 387 -20.98 -27.18 -3.52
CA SER A 387 -20.00 -26.77 -2.49
C SER A 387 -19.82 -25.24 -2.35
N ILE A 388 -20.47 -24.45 -3.21
CA ILE A 388 -20.45 -22.98 -3.16
C ILE A 388 -21.24 -22.50 -1.94
N THR A 389 -20.61 -21.70 -1.08
CA THR A 389 -21.27 -21.15 0.12
C THR A 389 -21.87 -19.77 -0.12
N HIS A 390 -21.13 -18.90 -0.83
CA HIS A 390 -21.55 -17.51 -1.08
C HIS A 390 -21.51 -17.19 -2.58
N GLN A 391 -22.56 -16.56 -3.08
CA GLN A 391 -22.64 -16.07 -4.46
C GLN A 391 -22.71 -14.54 -4.45
N ILE A 392 -21.73 -13.89 -5.07
CA ILE A 392 -21.62 -12.43 -5.08
C ILE A 392 -22.37 -11.87 -6.29
N VAL A 393 -23.37 -11.03 -6.00
CA VAL A 393 -24.26 -10.45 -7.01
C VAL A 393 -24.52 -8.98 -6.67
N ASP A 394 -24.46 -8.11 -7.68
CA ASP A 394 -24.69 -6.67 -7.51
C ASP A 394 -26.12 -6.27 -7.92
N ARG A 395 -26.71 -6.91 -8.93
CA ARG A 395 -28.08 -6.63 -9.36
C ARG A 395 -29.12 -7.54 -8.69
N PRO A 396 -30.36 -7.07 -8.50
CA PRO A 396 -31.43 -7.92 -8.03
C PRO A 396 -31.65 -9.09 -9.01
N MET A 397 -31.48 -10.32 -8.52
CA MET A 397 -31.66 -11.53 -9.32
C MET A 397 -33.14 -11.77 -9.61
N HIS A 398 -33.45 -12.10 -10.87
CA HIS A 398 -34.79 -12.53 -11.30
C HIS A 398 -34.84 -14.04 -11.60
N GLY A 399 -33.89 -14.82 -11.06
CA GLY A 399 -33.65 -16.23 -11.41
C GLY A 399 -33.80 -17.23 -10.25
N ARG A 400 -33.56 -18.51 -10.55
CA ARG A 400 -33.67 -19.64 -9.62
C ARG A 400 -32.59 -19.53 -8.53
N GLN A 401 -33.00 -19.22 -7.31
CA GLN A 401 -32.10 -19.17 -6.14
C GLN A 401 -31.91 -20.57 -5.58
N THR A 402 -30.66 -20.98 -5.37
CA THR A 402 -30.34 -22.19 -4.65
C THR A 402 -30.42 -21.90 -3.15
N LEU A 403 -31.32 -22.58 -2.44
CA LEU A 403 -31.61 -22.33 -1.02
C LEU A 403 -30.40 -22.54 -0.09
N ALA A 404 -29.41 -23.33 -0.50
CA ALA A 404 -28.19 -23.58 0.27
C ALA A 404 -27.14 -22.46 0.18
N ARG A 405 -27.35 -21.45 -0.68
CA ARG A 405 -26.36 -20.41 -0.97
C ARG A 405 -26.81 -19.05 -0.47
N GLU A 406 -25.85 -18.27 0.04
CA GLU A 406 -26.10 -16.88 0.41
C GLU A 406 -25.77 -15.94 -0.75
N TYR A 407 -26.76 -15.17 -1.19
CA TYR A 407 -26.64 -14.18 -2.25
C TYR A 407 -26.33 -12.80 -1.66
N ILE A 408 -25.08 -12.37 -1.78
CA ILE A 408 -24.55 -11.20 -1.11
C ILE A 408 -23.98 -10.17 -2.09
N GLN A 409 -24.00 -8.90 -1.69
CA GLN A 409 -23.40 -7.81 -2.44
C GLN A 409 -21.87 -7.78 -2.25
N PRO A 410 -21.10 -7.29 -3.25
CA PRO A 410 -19.64 -7.19 -3.17
C PRO A 410 -19.14 -6.38 -1.96
N GLN A 411 -19.94 -5.42 -1.49
CA GLN A 411 -19.59 -4.57 -0.35
C GLN A 411 -19.32 -5.39 0.93
N TRP A 412 -20.04 -6.49 1.14
CA TRP A 412 -19.87 -7.35 2.30
C TRP A 412 -18.43 -7.86 2.44
N VAL A 413 -17.79 -8.25 1.33
CA VAL A 413 -16.41 -8.75 1.33
C VAL A 413 -15.45 -7.67 1.86
N TYR A 414 -15.57 -6.44 1.35
CA TYR A 414 -14.69 -5.34 1.77
C TYR A 414 -14.92 -4.92 3.22
N ASP A 415 -16.18 -4.90 3.66
CA ASP A 415 -16.52 -4.55 5.04
C ASP A 415 -16.05 -5.63 6.03
N CYS A 416 -16.18 -6.92 5.70
CA CYS A 416 -15.64 -8.03 6.49
C CYS A 416 -14.13 -7.93 6.67
N ILE A 417 -13.41 -7.57 5.61
CA ILE A 417 -11.95 -7.42 5.64
C ILE A 417 -11.52 -6.28 6.56
N ASN A 418 -12.13 -5.12 6.42
CA ASN A 418 -11.81 -3.96 7.25
C ASN A 418 -12.23 -4.19 8.71
N ALA A 419 -13.32 -4.93 8.92
CA ALA A 419 -13.75 -5.35 10.24
C ALA A 419 -12.89 -6.49 10.81
N ARG A 420 -12.12 -7.23 10.00
CA ARG A 420 -11.41 -8.46 10.37
C ARG A 420 -12.31 -9.51 11.05
N ILE A 421 -13.61 -9.47 10.77
CA ILE A 421 -14.61 -10.41 11.25
C ILE A 421 -15.61 -10.69 10.13
N ILE A 422 -16.20 -11.89 10.14
CA ILE A 422 -17.29 -12.24 9.23
C ILE A 422 -18.54 -11.49 9.72
N LEU A 423 -19.05 -10.57 8.91
CA LEU A 423 -20.23 -9.77 9.24
C LEU A 423 -21.51 -10.54 8.91
N PRO A 424 -22.63 -10.28 9.63
CA PRO A 424 -23.92 -10.85 9.30
C PRO A 424 -24.37 -10.47 7.87
N THR A 425 -24.87 -11.43 7.10
CA THR A 425 -25.22 -11.24 5.67
C THR A 425 -26.57 -10.57 5.45
N GLY A 426 -27.46 -10.54 6.45
CA GLY A 426 -28.84 -10.04 6.31
C GLY A 426 -28.98 -8.59 5.82
N GLY A 427 -28.00 -7.73 6.10
CA GLY A 427 -27.96 -6.34 5.62
C GLY A 427 -27.38 -6.18 4.20
N TYR A 428 -26.73 -7.22 3.67
CA TYR A 428 -25.98 -7.20 2.41
C TYR A 428 -26.58 -8.10 1.33
N LEU A 429 -27.80 -8.61 1.55
CA LEU A 429 -28.49 -9.45 0.59
C LEU A 429 -28.72 -8.70 -0.73
N ALA A 430 -28.70 -9.44 -1.85
CA ALA A 430 -28.96 -8.89 -3.17
C ALA A 430 -30.33 -8.16 -3.20
N GLY A 431 -30.34 -6.91 -3.69
CA GLY A 431 -31.56 -6.09 -3.80
C GLY A 431 -31.98 -5.32 -2.54
N ARG A 432 -31.25 -5.40 -1.42
CA ARG A 432 -31.42 -4.49 -0.27
C ARG A 432 -30.44 -3.32 -0.33
N ASP A 433 -30.78 -2.20 0.30
CA ASP A 433 -29.84 -1.09 0.45
C ASP A 433 -28.74 -1.48 1.46
N PRO A 434 -27.46 -1.52 1.03
CA PRO A 434 -26.38 -1.95 1.91
C PRO A 434 -26.09 -0.90 3.00
N PRO A 435 -25.47 -1.30 4.12
CA PRO A 435 -24.98 -0.39 5.13
C PRO A 435 -23.97 0.63 4.57
N PRO A 436 -23.75 1.78 5.24
CA PRO A 436 -22.75 2.75 4.79
C PRO A 436 -21.32 2.17 4.79
N HIS A 437 -20.64 2.20 3.64
CA HIS A 437 -19.24 1.76 3.53
C HIS A 437 -18.30 2.73 4.26
N LEU A 438 -17.67 2.26 5.34
CA LEU A 438 -16.80 3.08 6.19
C LEU A 438 -15.35 3.04 5.72
N SER A 439 -14.69 4.19 5.72
CA SER A 439 -13.27 4.26 5.37
C SER A 439 -12.40 3.75 6.52
N PRO A 440 -11.54 2.75 6.30
CA PRO A 440 -10.65 2.22 7.32
C PRO A 440 -9.40 3.10 7.53
N PHE A 441 -9.27 4.20 6.76
CA PHE A 441 -8.15 5.16 6.83
C PHE A 441 -8.46 6.38 7.70
N VAL A 442 -9.71 6.52 8.15
CA VAL A 442 -10.15 7.65 8.98
C VAL A 442 -10.19 7.23 10.44
N ASP A 443 -9.51 7.99 11.29
CA ASP A 443 -9.58 7.83 12.73
C ASP A 443 -10.81 8.57 13.28
N ASN A 444 -11.93 7.86 13.39
CA ASN A 444 -13.22 8.42 13.82
C ASN A 444 -13.15 9.14 15.19
N GLU A 445 -12.22 8.73 16.07
CA GLU A 445 -12.00 9.35 17.38
C GLU A 445 -11.30 10.72 17.27
N ALA A 446 -10.36 10.86 16.32
CA ALA A 446 -9.69 12.13 16.05
C ALA A 446 -10.60 13.12 15.30
N GLU A 447 -11.54 12.60 14.49
CA GLU A 447 -12.53 13.44 13.80
C GLU A 447 -13.68 13.90 14.72
N GLY A 448 -13.90 13.24 15.85
CA GLY A 448 -14.92 13.63 16.83
C GLY A 448 -16.36 13.22 16.47
N TYR A 449 -16.53 12.42 15.42
CA TYR A 449 -17.80 11.81 15.03
C TYR A 449 -17.60 10.35 14.67
N VAL A 450 -18.25 9.45 15.42
CA VAL A 450 -18.28 8.02 15.14
C VAL A 450 -19.63 7.71 14.48
N PRO A 451 -19.67 7.23 13.22
CA PRO A 451 -20.92 6.79 12.60
C PRO A 451 -21.54 5.62 13.37
N ASP A 452 -22.88 5.57 13.51
CA ASP A 452 -23.58 4.50 14.26
C ASP A 452 -23.18 3.08 13.80
N TYR A 453 -22.98 2.89 12.49
CA TYR A 453 -22.56 1.61 11.95
C TYR A 453 -21.15 1.19 12.42
N ALA A 454 -20.26 2.14 12.68
CA ALA A 454 -18.95 1.87 13.27
C ALA A 454 -19.08 1.36 14.71
N GLU A 455 -20.06 1.85 15.46
CA GLU A 455 -20.35 1.36 16.81
C GLU A 455 -20.93 -0.06 16.77
N THR A 456 -21.82 -0.36 15.82
CA THR A 456 -22.35 -1.71 15.61
C THR A 456 -21.23 -2.70 15.27
N ILE A 457 -20.30 -2.33 14.38
CA ILE A 457 -19.12 -3.17 14.09
C ILE A 457 -18.25 -3.35 15.34
N LYS A 458 -18.04 -2.30 16.15
CA LYS A 458 -17.31 -2.42 17.43
C LYS A 458 -18.01 -3.41 18.36
N GLN A 459 -19.34 -3.38 18.45
CA GLN A 459 -20.11 -4.34 19.25
C GLN A 459 -19.95 -5.77 18.74
N TRP A 460 -20.05 -6.00 17.44
CA TRP A 460 -19.82 -7.33 16.85
C TRP A 460 -18.40 -7.82 17.03
N LYS A 461 -17.39 -6.94 16.96
CA LYS A 461 -16.00 -7.26 17.29
C LYS A 461 -15.85 -7.70 18.74
N THR A 462 -16.49 -6.98 19.67
CA THR A 462 -16.48 -7.34 21.09
C THR A 462 -17.22 -8.66 21.35
N ALA A 463 -18.36 -8.87 20.69
CA ALA A 463 -19.15 -10.11 20.79
C ALA A 463 -18.38 -11.33 20.21
N GLY A 464 -17.81 -11.20 19.01
CA GLY A 464 -17.01 -12.27 18.39
C GLY A 464 -15.72 -12.57 19.14
N ARG A 465 -15.08 -11.58 19.78
CA ARG A 465 -13.96 -11.82 20.71
C ARG A 465 -14.40 -12.49 22.02
N SER A 466 -15.66 -12.29 22.44
CA SER A 466 -16.21 -12.91 23.65
C SER A 466 -16.62 -14.36 23.42
N GLU A 467 -17.01 -14.75 22.20
CA GLU A 467 -17.25 -16.15 21.81
C GLU A 467 -15.96 -16.98 21.65
N VAL A 468 -14.80 -16.33 21.43
CA VAL A 468 -13.49 -16.98 21.31
C VAL A 468 -12.74 -17.04 22.64
N LEU A 469 -13.36 -16.63 23.76
CA LEU A 469 -12.85 -17.04 25.07
C LEU A 469 -13.09 -18.55 25.21
N PRO A 470 -12.05 -19.39 25.34
CA PRO A 470 -12.26 -20.73 25.80
C PRO A 470 -12.87 -20.61 27.19
N LEU A 471 -14.00 -21.26 27.43
CA LEU A 471 -14.32 -21.72 28.79
C LEU A 471 -13.03 -22.30 29.38
N PRO A 472 -12.60 -21.87 30.58
CA PRO A 472 -11.36 -22.36 31.15
C PRO A 472 -11.41 -23.88 31.26
N GLY A 473 -10.58 -24.56 30.48
CA GLY A 473 -10.33 -25.99 30.57
C GLY A 473 -11.09 -26.85 29.57
N VAL A 474 -10.56 -26.96 28.34
CA VAL A 474 -10.25 -28.26 27.73
C VAL A 474 -9.07 -28.06 26.74
N GLY A 475 -7.85 -28.08 27.28
CA GLY A 475 -6.63 -28.34 26.53
C GLY A 475 -5.90 -29.48 27.24
N LYS A 476 -5.88 -30.65 26.63
CA LYS A 476 -5.18 -31.83 27.13
C LYS A 476 -3.68 -31.63 26.86
N GLU A 477 -2.92 -31.39 27.92
CA GLU A 477 -1.46 -31.56 28.08
C GLU A 477 -1.00 -30.47 29.05
N ASP A 478 -1.06 -30.80 30.35
CA ASP A 478 -0.33 -30.22 31.49
C ASP A 478 -1.11 -30.54 32.77
N LEU A 479 -1.26 -31.84 33.02
CA LEU A 479 -1.71 -32.37 34.30
C LEU A 479 -0.48 -32.49 35.20
N GLU A 480 -0.11 -31.43 35.90
CA GLU A 480 0.60 -31.53 37.17
C GLU A 480 0.50 -30.20 37.95
N ASP A 481 -0.34 -30.24 38.98
CA ASP A 481 -0.39 -29.38 40.17
C ASP A 481 -1.41 -28.20 40.24
N PRO A 482 -2.61 -28.42 40.85
CA PRO A 482 -3.70 -27.43 40.93
C PRO A 482 -3.44 -26.25 41.90
N GLN A 483 -2.37 -26.28 42.69
CA GLN A 483 -2.04 -25.21 43.64
C GLN A 483 -1.28 -24.03 42.98
N LYS A 484 -0.63 -24.25 41.83
CA LYS A 484 0.19 -23.22 41.17
C LYS A 484 -0.64 -22.19 40.39
N LEU A 485 -1.76 -22.62 39.78
CA LEU A 485 -2.68 -21.76 39.02
C LEU A 485 -3.47 -20.77 39.91
N LEU A 486 -3.84 -21.19 41.12
CA LEU A 486 -4.49 -20.29 42.08
C LEU A 486 -3.50 -19.26 42.65
N ALA A 487 -2.23 -19.65 42.84
CA ALA A 487 -1.18 -18.75 43.30
C ALA A 487 -0.89 -17.64 42.27
N GLU A 488 -0.74 -17.97 40.98
CA GLU A 488 -0.47 -16.96 39.93
C GLU A 488 -1.64 -15.99 39.73
N GLY A 489 -2.89 -16.46 39.70
CA GLY A 489 -4.05 -15.58 39.57
C GLY A 489 -4.26 -14.65 40.78
N VAL A 490 -3.86 -15.07 41.98
CA VAL A 490 -3.89 -14.22 43.19
C VAL A 490 -2.75 -13.20 43.18
N ILE A 491 -1.57 -13.58 42.69
CA ILE A 491 -0.40 -12.69 42.57
C ILE A 491 -0.68 -11.58 41.55
N ASP A 492 -1.30 -11.87 40.42
CA ASP A 492 -1.61 -10.85 39.40
C ASP A 492 -2.71 -9.90 39.86
N ARG A 493 -3.70 -10.39 40.62
CA ARG A 493 -4.74 -9.54 41.23
C ARG A 493 -4.17 -8.65 42.35
N ALA A 494 -3.18 -9.12 43.09
CA ALA A 494 -2.48 -8.34 44.11
C ALA A 494 -1.59 -7.26 43.48
N LYS A 495 -0.82 -7.59 42.44
CA LYS A 495 -0.01 -6.63 41.67
C LYS A 495 -0.86 -5.53 41.02
N ALA A 496 -2.04 -5.89 40.48
CA ALA A 496 -2.96 -4.91 39.90
C ALA A 496 -3.54 -3.95 40.97
N LYS A 497 -3.87 -4.45 42.16
CA LYS A 497 -4.33 -3.61 43.28
C LYS A 497 -3.23 -2.68 43.80
N GLU A 498 -2.01 -3.19 43.93
CA GLU A 498 -0.86 -2.40 44.38
C GLU A 498 -0.48 -1.31 43.35
N ALA A 499 -0.59 -1.60 42.05
CA ALA A 499 -0.39 -0.61 40.99
C ALA A 499 -1.45 0.51 41.01
N VAL A 500 -2.71 0.18 41.32
CA VAL A 500 -3.79 1.17 41.46
C VAL A 500 -3.58 2.04 42.70
N GLU A 501 -3.14 1.47 43.82
CA GLU A 501 -2.79 2.25 45.01
C GLU A 501 -1.57 3.15 44.79
N LYS A 502 -0.51 2.64 44.13
CA LYS A 502 0.66 3.45 43.76
C LYS A 502 0.29 4.60 42.84
N LYS A 503 -0.62 4.38 41.87
CA LYS A 503 -1.12 5.43 40.98
C LYS A 503 -1.94 6.48 41.72
N LYS A 504 -2.79 6.06 42.68
CA LYS A 504 -3.53 7.00 43.55
C LYS A 504 -2.58 7.80 44.44
N LYS A 505 -1.54 7.17 45.00
CA LYS A 505 -0.51 7.84 45.81
C LYS A 505 0.31 8.83 44.98
N MET A 506 0.73 8.47 43.76
CA MET A 506 1.42 9.40 42.85
C MET A 506 0.53 10.58 42.47
N MET A 507 -0.74 10.35 42.13
CA MET A 507 -1.67 11.42 41.77
C MET A 507 -1.99 12.35 42.96
N ALA A 508 -1.97 11.82 44.19
CA ALA A 508 -2.08 12.65 45.40
C ALA A 508 -0.80 13.47 45.65
N LEU A 509 0.38 12.88 45.40
CA LEU A 509 1.67 13.57 45.54
C LEU A 509 1.85 14.68 44.48
N GLU A 510 1.42 14.43 43.24
CA GLU A 510 1.41 15.45 42.18
C GLU A 510 0.50 16.62 42.53
N ARG A 511 -0.69 16.35 43.10
CA ARG A 511 -1.57 17.43 43.58
C ARG A 511 -0.93 18.23 44.71
N GLN A 512 -0.33 17.56 45.68
CA GLN A 512 0.39 18.23 46.78
C GLN A 512 1.54 19.09 46.25
N TYR A 513 2.31 18.57 45.29
CA TYR A 513 3.39 19.32 44.65
C TYR A 513 2.86 20.53 43.87
N HIS A 514 1.74 20.40 43.16
CA HIS A 514 1.08 21.52 42.48
C HIS A 514 0.57 22.57 43.46
N ASP A 515 0.00 22.15 44.59
CA ASP A 515 -0.49 23.04 45.63
C ASP A 515 0.66 23.78 46.36
N GLU A 516 1.80 23.10 46.57
CA GLU A 516 3.02 23.71 47.11
C GLU A 516 3.64 24.69 46.13
N LEU A 517 3.74 24.33 44.85
CA LEU A 517 4.25 25.22 43.80
C LEU A 517 3.38 26.47 43.65
N ASN A 518 2.06 26.32 43.76
CA ASN A 518 1.13 27.46 43.78
C ASN A 518 1.38 28.35 45.01
N LYS A 519 1.60 27.79 46.19
CA LYS A 519 1.91 28.57 47.41
C LYS A 519 3.27 29.27 47.35
N GLU A 520 4.26 28.66 46.70
CA GLU A 520 5.58 29.27 46.45
C GLU A 520 5.48 30.43 45.45
N LEU A 521 4.67 30.29 44.40
CA LEU A 521 4.39 31.36 43.43
C LEU A 521 3.65 32.56 44.08
N HIS A 522 2.85 32.30 45.12
CA HIS A 522 2.17 33.33 45.91
C HIS A 522 3.04 33.92 47.04
N GLY A 523 4.31 33.53 47.15
CA GLY A 523 5.32 34.22 47.96
C GLY A 523 5.24 34.01 49.47
N VAL A 524 4.63 32.93 49.96
CA VAL A 524 4.56 32.62 51.40
C VAL A 524 5.78 31.81 51.85
N PRO A 525 6.58 32.24 52.85
CA PRO A 525 7.75 31.50 53.29
C PRO A 525 7.39 30.22 54.07
N HIS A 526 8.18 29.16 53.83
CA HIS A 526 7.92 27.75 54.13
C HIS A 526 7.78 27.34 55.62
N SER A 527 7.78 28.27 56.60
CA SER A 527 7.85 27.93 58.03
C SER A 527 6.52 27.93 58.80
N SER A 528 5.37 28.16 58.15
CA SER A 528 4.07 28.31 58.86
C SER A 528 3.00 27.29 58.48
N SER A 529 3.35 26.17 57.82
CA SER A 529 2.35 25.23 57.26
C SER A 529 2.16 23.94 58.05
N VAL A 530 2.61 23.86 59.31
CA VAL A 530 2.30 22.74 60.21
C VAL A 530 1.35 23.21 61.32
N SER A 531 0.08 23.45 60.97
CA SER A 531 -1.02 23.33 61.93
C SER A 531 -2.38 23.31 61.23
N ASN A 532 -3.23 22.40 61.69
CA ASN A 532 -4.68 22.31 61.45
C ASN A 532 -5.14 21.54 60.20
N ILE A 533 -5.14 20.22 60.33
CA ILE A 533 -6.12 19.34 59.67
C ILE A 533 -7.20 19.07 60.71
N ASP A 534 -8.36 19.71 60.58
CA ASP A 534 -9.67 19.10 60.88
C ASP A 534 -10.84 20.03 60.53
N ASN A 535 -11.93 19.38 60.13
CA ASN A 535 -13.32 19.85 59.97
C ASN A 535 -13.82 20.36 58.59
N HIS A 536 -14.56 19.44 57.97
CA HIS A 536 -15.89 19.58 57.37
C HIS A 536 -16.13 20.50 56.16
N ILE A 537 -16.43 19.81 55.06
CA ILE A 537 -17.29 20.12 53.90
C ILE A 537 -18.41 21.14 54.19
N SER A 538 -18.45 22.26 53.44
CA SER A 538 -19.71 22.81 52.89
C SER A 538 -19.47 23.81 51.74
N GLY A 539 -20.22 23.59 50.66
CA GLY A 539 -20.61 24.46 49.54
C GLY A 539 -19.82 25.73 49.16
N LYS A 540 -19.20 25.70 47.97
CA LYS A 540 -19.48 26.66 46.88
C LYS A 540 -18.84 26.18 45.58
N GLU A 541 -19.66 25.63 44.68
CA GLU A 541 -19.36 25.64 43.25
C GLU A 541 -19.71 27.03 42.73
N THR A 542 -18.72 27.77 42.24
CA THR A 542 -18.78 28.72 41.11
C THR A 542 -17.45 29.45 41.03
N GLU A 543 -16.92 29.56 39.80
CA GLU A 543 -15.75 30.36 39.36
C GLU A 543 -14.38 29.66 39.36
N ASP A 544 -14.20 28.65 38.50
CA ASP A 544 -12.85 28.16 38.08
C ASP A 544 -12.86 27.77 36.59
N LYS A 545 -13.39 28.63 35.72
CA LYS A 545 -13.40 28.39 34.26
C LYS A 545 -12.60 29.41 33.44
N GLU A 546 -12.04 30.45 34.06
CA GLU A 546 -11.36 31.52 33.31
C GLU A 546 -9.83 31.40 33.32
N GLU A 547 -9.20 30.76 34.32
CA GLU A 547 -7.74 30.76 34.42
C GLU A 547 -7.00 29.77 33.51
N PHE A 548 -7.68 28.76 32.92
CA PHE A 548 -7.02 27.78 32.04
C PHE A 548 -6.85 28.24 30.58
N ASP A 549 -7.57 29.29 30.15
CA ASP A 549 -7.48 29.83 28.78
C ASP A 549 -6.29 30.81 28.62
N ASP A 550 -5.90 31.52 29.68
CA ASP A 550 -4.84 32.55 29.63
C ASP A 550 -3.43 31.98 29.40
N ASP A 551 -3.12 30.80 29.94
CA ASP A 551 -1.82 30.13 29.73
C ASP A 551 -1.60 29.67 28.28
N SER A 552 -2.68 29.32 27.58
CA SER A 552 -2.65 28.96 26.16
C SER A 552 -2.41 30.19 25.28
N GLU A 553 -2.98 31.34 25.64
CA GLU A 553 -2.76 32.60 24.93
C GLU A 553 -1.32 33.11 25.10
N LEU A 554 -0.76 33.01 26.31
CA LEU A 554 0.65 33.34 26.59
C LEU A 554 1.63 32.46 25.78
N ALA A 555 1.35 31.16 25.63
CA ALA A 555 2.13 30.26 24.79
C ALA A 555 2.02 30.61 23.29
N LYS A 556 0.84 31.03 22.81
CA LYS A 556 0.62 31.49 21.42
C LYS A 556 1.37 32.80 21.12
N LEU A 557 1.52 33.68 22.12
CA LEU A 557 2.25 34.95 22.00
C LEU A 557 3.77 34.77 21.88
N SER A 558 4.31 33.66 22.40
CA SER A 558 5.73 33.28 22.28
C SER A 558 6.12 32.80 20.86
N LEU A 559 5.13 32.48 20.00
CA LEU A 559 5.37 31.97 18.66
C LEU A 559 5.53 33.07 17.60
N SER A 560 6.39 32.82 16.61
CA SER A 560 6.53 33.70 15.44
C SER A 560 5.18 33.96 14.76
N ARG A 561 4.92 35.20 14.33
CA ARG A 561 3.65 35.63 13.67
C ARG A 561 3.14 34.66 12.59
N ARG A 562 4.04 34.06 11.79
CA ARG A 562 3.66 33.06 10.78
C ARG A 562 3.19 31.73 11.38
N LYS A 563 3.85 31.27 12.45
CA LYS A 563 3.45 30.05 13.17
C LYS A 563 2.13 30.28 13.91
N ARG A 564 1.95 31.45 14.52
CA ARG A 564 0.70 31.84 15.17
C ARG A 564 -0.48 31.89 14.19
N GLY A 565 -0.29 32.53 13.03
CA GLY A 565 -1.33 32.56 11.99
C GLY A 565 -1.69 31.16 11.45
N ASN A 566 -0.72 30.24 11.36
CA ASN A 566 -0.99 28.85 10.98
C ASN A 566 -1.76 28.08 12.07
N LEU A 567 -1.46 28.33 13.35
CA LEU A 567 -2.19 27.72 14.47
C LEU A 567 -3.61 28.26 14.58
N GLU A 568 -3.79 29.58 14.48
CA GLU A 568 -5.12 30.20 14.44
C GLU A 568 -5.96 29.68 13.26
N ALA A 569 -5.33 29.45 12.09
CA ALA A 569 -5.99 28.83 10.94
C ALA A 569 -6.37 27.36 11.20
N ALA A 570 -5.50 26.60 11.88
CA ALA A 570 -5.78 25.22 12.27
C ALA A 570 -6.93 25.15 13.29
N GLU A 571 -6.92 26.02 14.32
CA GLU A 571 -7.97 26.12 15.33
C GLU A 571 -9.32 26.51 14.71
N LYS A 572 -9.34 27.48 13.79
CA LYS A 572 -10.54 27.81 13.00
C LYS A 572 -11.03 26.63 12.18
N GLY A 573 -10.12 25.83 11.61
CA GLY A 573 -10.45 24.60 10.91
C GLY A 573 -11.11 23.56 11.82
N ILE A 574 -10.56 23.34 13.02
CA ILE A 574 -11.09 22.41 14.02
C ILE A 574 -12.47 22.89 14.51
N LYS A 575 -12.63 24.18 14.80
CA LYS A 575 -13.91 24.76 15.23
C LYS A 575 -15.01 24.57 14.18
N ARG A 576 -14.72 24.89 12.91
CA ARG A 576 -15.66 24.65 11.79
C ARG A 576 -16.06 23.17 11.67
N LYS A 577 -15.13 22.23 11.89
CA LYS A 577 -15.43 20.80 11.89
C LYS A 577 -16.36 20.43 13.05
N LYS A 578 -16.09 20.92 14.26
CA LYS A 578 -16.96 20.70 15.43
C LYS A 578 -18.37 21.24 15.19
N ASP A 579 -18.48 22.50 14.74
CA ASP A 579 -19.77 23.12 14.42
C ASP A 579 -20.55 22.29 13.39
N HIS A 580 -19.86 21.77 12.37
CA HIS A 580 -20.49 20.90 11.36
C HIS A 580 -20.99 19.58 11.94
N ILE A 581 -20.21 18.95 12.83
CA ILE A 581 -20.59 17.70 13.51
C ILE A 581 -21.81 17.93 14.41
N ASP A 582 -21.87 19.05 15.12
CA ASP A 582 -23.01 19.38 15.99
C ASP A 582 -24.29 19.59 15.17
N VAL A 583 -24.20 20.25 14.02
CA VAL A 583 -25.33 20.34 13.06
C VAL A 583 -25.79 18.95 12.59
N ILE A 584 -24.87 18.02 12.33
CA ILE A 584 -25.21 16.64 11.94
C ILE A 584 -25.91 15.91 13.10
N ARG A 585 -25.40 16.04 14.34
CA ARG A 585 -26.02 15.44 15.52
C ARG A 585 -27.44 15.96 15.75
N GLU A 586 -27.65 17.28 15.61
CA GLU A 586 -28.97 17.89 15.72
C GLU A 586 -29.93 17.38 14.64
N ARG A 587 -29.50 17.32 13.37
CA ARG A 587 -30.31 16.78 12.26
C ARG A 587 -30.70 15.33 12.52
N LYS A 588 -29.76 14.53 13.03
CA LYS A 588 -29.99 13.13 13.38
C LYS A 588 -30.98 12.97 14.54
N ARG A 589 -30.89 13.83 15.57
CA ARG A 589 -31.84 13.84 16.68
C ARG A 589 -33.25 14.13 16.16
N LYS A 590 -33.40 15.16 15.31
CA LYS A 590 -34.69 15.49 14.66
C LYS A 590 -35.23 14.35 13.79
N LEU A 591 -34.37 13.65 13.05
CA LEU A 591 -34.76 12.48 12.25
C LEU A 591 -35.25 11.32 13.14
N LYS A 592 -34.54 10.98 14.21
CA LYS A 592 -34.95 9.94 15.17
C LYS A 592 -36.28 10.29 15.87
N GLU A 593 -36.46 11.56 16.24
CA GLU A 593 -37.73 12.07 16.78
C GLU A 593 -38.87 11.92 15.76
N SER A 594 -38.64 12.25 14.49
CA SER A 594 -39.63 12.13 13.42
C SER A 594 -39.99 10.68 13.03
N GLN A 595 -39.06 9.74 13.19
CA GLN A 595 -39.31 8.31 12.96
C GLN A 595 -40.14 7.72 14.10
N LYS A 596 -39.82 8.07 15.36
CA LYS A 596 -40.62 7.66 16.53
C LYS A 596 -42.06 8.18 16.48
N SER A 597 -42.29 9.37 15.94
CA SER A 597 -43.65 9.92 15.77
C SER A 597 -44.43 9.33 14.59
N LYS A 598 -43.80 8.52 13.73
CA LYS A 598 -44.46 7.83 12.61
C LYS A 598 -44.79 6.36 12.91
N GLU A 599 -44.10 5.76 13.88
CA GLU A 599 -44.31 4.37 14.30
C GLU A 599 -45.23 4.23 15.53
N GLY A 600 -45.54 5.33 16.22
CA GLY A 600 -46.58 5.42 17.26
C GLY A 600 -47.79 6.16 16.74
#